data_AF-A0A1B6JZJ6-F1
#
_entry.id   AF-A0A1B6JZJ6-F1
#
_cell.length_a   1.000
_cell.length_b   1.000
_cell.length_c   1.000
_cell.angle_alpha   90.00
_cell.angle_beta   90.00
_cell.angle_gamma   90.00
#
_symmetry.space_group_name_H-M   'P 1'
#
loop_
_entity.id
_entity.type
_entity.pdbx_description
1 polymer ?
#
loop_
_entity_poly.entity_id
_entity_poly.type
_entity_poly.pdbx_seq_one_letter_code
_entity_poly.pdbx_strand_id
1 'polypeptide(L)'
;MASTLKNLTLLAGMMAIYFCTVVLAHEPFKALKGKFTATQSGVYDISLTINDAADSGYVCAGHDDNLNCSVYSLPGDTRVCVLFDCYSVIAGLRICFIKADVGIRAASNNLSFPYNFDEKPQFVSHDYWDSPAWCFDVLFDCPET
;
A
#
# COMPACT_ATOMS: atom_id res chain seq x y z
N MET A 1 41.32 -30.38 23.17
CA MET A 1 40.04 -30.16 23.88
C MET A 1 39.75 -28.69 24.22
N ALA A 2 40.74 -27.80 24.37
CA ALA A 2 40.50 -26.39 24.75
C ALA A 2 40.06 -25.44 23.61
N SER A 3 40.27 -25.79 22.34
CA SER A 3 39.92 -24.94 21.18
C SER A 3 38.44 -25.03 20.79
N THR A 4 37.83 -26.21 20.94
CA THR A 4 36.43 -26.46 20.58
C THR A 4 35.45 -25.74 21.50
N LEU A 5 35.80 -25.59 22.79
CA LEU A 5 34.96 -24.91 23.78
C LEU A 5 34.90 -23.39 23.57
N LYS A 6 35.99 -22.76 23.09
CA LYS A 6 36.05 -21.32 22.77
C LYS A 6 35.21 -20.96 21.53
N ASN A 7 35.14 -21.86 20.56
CA ASN A 7 34.33 -21.64 19.36
C ASN A 7 32.83 -21.77 19.65
N LEU A 8 32.43 -22.62 20.59
CA LEU A 8 31.04 -22.77 20.99
C LEU A 8 30.50 -21.56 21.75
N THR A 9 31.31 -20.95 22.64
CA THR A 9 30.93 -19.73 23.36
C THR A 9 30.91 -18.50 22.46
N LEU A 10 31.79 -18.42 21.46
CA LEU A 10 31.74 -17.35 20.45
C LEU A 10 30.47 -17.44 19.59
N LEU A 11 30.10 -18.66 19.16
CA LEU A 11 28.92 -18.90 18.34
C LEU A 11 27.61 -18.63 19.11
N ALA A 12 27.55 -19.02 20.39
CA ALA A 12 26.42 -18.71 21.26
C ALA A 12 26.29 -17.20 21.55
N GLY A 13 27.42 -16.50 21.74
CA GLY A 13 27.43 -15.04 21.90
C GLY A 13 26.97 -14.31 20.65
N MET A 14 27.40 -14.76 19.46
CA MET A 14 26.97 -14.18 18.18
C MET A 14 25.48 -14.41 17.90
N MET A 15 24.93 -15.60 18.23
CA MET A 15 23.49 -15.87 18.08
C MET A 15 22.63 -15.06 19.05
N ALA A 16 23.07 -14.85 20.29
CA ALA A 16 22.35 -14.04 21.27
C ALA A 16 22.31 -12.55 20.87
N ILE A 17 23.39 -12.03 20.30
CA ILE A 17 23.44 -10.65 19.79
C ILE A 17 22.52 -10.50 18.57
N TYR A 18 22.54 -11.47 17.64
CA TYR A 18 21.65 -11.45 16.47
C TYR A 18 20.17 -11.48 16.85
N PHE A 19 19.78 -12.31 17.84
CA PHE A 19 18.41 -12.36 18.33
C PHE A 19 17.97 -11.05 19.03
N CYS A 20 18.86 -10.43 19.82
CA CYS A 20 18.55 -9.15 20.46
C CYS A 20 18.39 -8.00 19.46
N THR A 21 19.17 -7.96 18.38
CA THR A 21 19.05 -6.89 17.37
C THR A 21 17.82 -7.06 16.48
N VAL A 22 17.39 -8.29 16.19
CA VAL A 22 16.20 -8.54 15.34
C VAL A 22 14.91 -8.22 16.10
N VAL A 23 14.84 -8.53 17.41
CA VAL A 23 13.66 -8.20 18.24
C VAL A 23 13.57 -6.70 18.56
N LEU A 24 14.69 -5.98 18.63
CA LEU A 24 14.70 -4.53 18.89
C LEU A 24 14.51 -3.66 17.64
N ALA A 25 14.49 -4.24 16.44
CA ALA A 25 14.27 -3.50 15.18
C ALA A 25 12.82 -3.58 14.67
N HIS A 26 11.93 -4.29 15.37
CA HIS A 26 10.51 -4.24 15.08
C HIS A 26 9.92 -3.00 15.74
N GLU A 27 9.86 -1.88 15.01
CA GLU A 27 8.96 -0.82 15.41
C GLU A 27 7.54 -1.41 15.45
N PRO A 28 6.77 -1.21 16.54
CA PRO A 28 5.38 -1.66 16.56
C PRO A 28 4.67 -1.08 15.33
N PHE A 29 3.91 -1.91 14.62
CA PHE A 29 3.21 -1.60 13.37
C PHE A 29 2.15 -0.52 13.60
N LYS A 30 2.58 0.72 13.84
CA LYS A 30 1.73 1.86 14.23
C LYS A 30 1.37 2.75 13.05
N ALA A 31 2.15 2.70 11.97
CA ALA A 31 1.90 3.49 10.77
C ALA A 31 2.59 2.84 9.57
N LEU A 32 1.85 2.61 8.50
CA LEU A 32 2.43 2.33 7.19
C LEU A 32 2.68 3.66 6.48
N LYS A 33 3.93 3.90 6.06
CA LYS A 33 4.34 5.13 5.39
C LYS A 33 4.64 4.87 3.93
N GLY A 34 3.76 5.32 3.04
CA GLY A 34 3.96 5.27 1.60
C GLY A 34 4.68 6.51 1.11
N LYS A 35 5.86 6.36 0.48
CA LYS A 35 6.52 7.45 -0.24
C LYS A 35 6.11 7.37 -1.71
N PHE A 36 5.17 8.22 -2.11
CA PHE A 36 4.78 8.35 -3.51
C PHE A 36 5.64 9.42 -4.19
N THR A 37 6.22 9.12 -5.35
CA THR A 37 6.87 10.12 -6.20
C THR A 37 6.03 10.30 -7.46
N ALA A 38 5.04 11.17 -7.35
CA ALA A 38 4.41 11.82 -8.49
C ALA A 38 4.34 13.32 -8.18
N THR A 39 5.40 14.04 -8.53
CA THR A 39 5.51 15.51 -8.55
C THR A 39 5.49 16.32 -7.24
N GLN A 40 5.15 15.77 -6.07
CA GLN A 40 5.48 16.40 -4.77
C GLN A 40 5.93 15.34 -3.77
N SER A 41 7.10 15.56 -3.17
CA SER A 41 7.68 14.70 -2.14
C SER A 41 6.87 14.83 -0.85
N GLY A 42 5.84 13.99 -0.68
CA GLY A 42 5.08 13.85 0.56
C GLY A 42 5.22 12.43 1.10
N VAL A 43 5.42 12.30 2.41
CA VAL A 43 5.15 11.03 3.11
C VAL A 43 3.66 11.08 3.43
N TYR A 44 2.90 10.12 2.91
CA TYR A 44 1.49 9.97 3.25
C TYR A 44 1.39 8.91 4.35
N ASP A 45 0.81 9.29 5.48
CA ASP A 45 0.41 8.34 6.51
C ASP A 45 -0.81 7.57 5.98
N ILE A 46 -0.71 6.25 5.99
CA ILE A 46 -1.77 5.36 5.52
C ILE A 46 -2.54 4.87 6.75
N SER A 47 -3.83 5.13 6.78
CA SER A 47 -4.74 4.71 7.85
C SER A 47 -4.81 3.19 7.95
N LEU A 48 -4.54 2.64 9.15
CA LEU A 48 -4.50 1.19 9.38
C LEU A 48 -5.88 0.58 9.66
N THR A 49 -6.83 1.40 10.12
CA THR A 49 -8.22 1.00 10.37
C THR A 49 -9.20 1.94 9.68
N ILE A 50 -10.45 1.48 9.51
CA ILE A 50 -11.53 2.31 8.97
C ILE A 50 -11.77 3.57 9.81
N ASN A 51 -11.62 3.49 11.14
CA ASN A 51 -11.82 4.64 12.02
C ASN A 51 -10.74 5.71 11.77
N ASP A 52 -9.48 5.30 11.63
CA ASP A 52 -8.38 6.21 11.31
C ASP A 52 -8.54 6.83 9.91
N ALA A 53 -9.15 6.10 8.98
CA ALA A 53 -9.45 6.58 7.65
C ALA A 53 -10.52 7.68 7.70
N ALA A 54 -11.61 7.45 8.43
CA ALA A 54 -12.68 8.42 8.63
C ALA A 54 -12.17 9.72 9.27
N ASP A 55 -11.32 9.62 10.30
CA ASP A 55 -10.71 10.78 10.97
C ASP A 55 -9.77 11.56 10.03
N SER A 56 -9.20 10.88 9.03
CA SER A 56 -8.35 11.46 7.99
C SER A 56 -9.13 11.98 6.78
N GLY A 57 -10.46 11.98 6.85
CA GLY A 57 -11.35 12.47 5.78
C GLY A 57 -11.57 11.49 4.62
N TYR A 58 -11.12 10.25 4.73
CA TYR A 58 -11.45 9.20 3.77
C TYR A 58 -12.88 8.73 4.01
N VAL A 59 -13.57 8.43 2.91
CA VAL A 59 -14.96 7.95 2.91
C VAL A 59 -15.04 6.66 2.10
N CYS A 60 -16.04 5.84 2.41
CA CYS A 60 -16.30 4.61 1.67
C CYS A 60 -16.71 4.97 0.23
N ALA A 61 -15.87 4.59 -0.73
CA ALA A 61 -16.08 4.77 -2.16
C ALA A 61 -16.83 3.58 -2.77
N GLY A 62 -16.78 2.40 -2.12
CA GLY A 62 -17.49 1.21 -2.56
C GLY A 62 -16.97 -0.07 -1.88
N HIS A 63 -17.38 -1.21 -2.45
CA HIS A 63 -16.94 -2.53 -2.04
C HIS A 63 -16.34 -3.26 -3.25
N ASP A 64 -15.29 -4.05 -3.01
CA ASP A 64 -14.72 -4.95 -4.01
C ASP A 64 -15.10 -6.39 -3.67
N ASP A 65 -16.01 -6.96 -4.47
CA ASP A 65 -16.51 -8.32 -4.26
C ASP A 65 -15.46 -9.42 -4.52
N ASN A 66 -14.44 -9.15 -5.35
CA ASN A 66 -13.42 -10.14 -5.68
C ASN A 66 -12.40 -10.29 -4.54
N LEU A 67 -12.04 -9.17 -3.92
CA LEU A 67 -11.17 -9.14 -2.75
C LEU A 67 -11.94 -9.23 -1.42
N ASN A 68 -13.26 -9.11 -1.46
CA ASN A 68 -14.15 -9.02 -0.30
C ASN A 68 -13.69 -7.93 0.69
N CYS A 69 -13.39 -6.74 0.17
CA CYS A 69 -12.84 -5.63 0.93
C CYS A 69 -13.63 -4.33 0.71
N SER A 70 -13.63 -3.47 1.72
CA SER A 70 -14.19 -2.12 1.61
C SER A 70 -13.14 -1.16 1.05
N VAL A 71 -13.55 -0.32 0.11
CA VAL A 71 -12.66 0.61 -0.58
C VAL A 71 -12.91 2.02 -0.09
N TYR A 72 -11.88 2.64 0.47
CA TYR A 72 -11.94 4.01 1.00
C TYR A 72 -11.03 4.94 0.20
N SER A 73 -11.50 6.13 -0.11
CA SER A 73 -10.70 7.16 -0.78
C SER A 73 -11.07 8.55 -0.28
N LEU A 74 -10.30 9.56 -0.68
CA LEU A 74 -10.74 10.94 -0.48
C LEU A 74 -11.99 11.21 -1.35
N PRO A 75 -12.94 12.04 -0.88
CA PRO A 75 -14.14 12.36 -1.64
C PRO A 75 -13.81 12.92 -3.03
N GLY A 76 -14.25 12.24 -4.09
CA GLY A 76 -14.02 12.66 -5.47
C GLY A 76 -12.60 12.45 -6.01
N ASP A 77 -11.72 11.80 -5.26
CA ASP A 77 -10.37 11.43 -5.72
C ASP A 77 -10.10 9.95 -5.48
N THR A 78 -10.03 9.18 -6.56
CA THR A 78 -9.85 7.72 -6.56
C THR A 78 -8.41 7.29 -6.78
N ARG A 79 -7.49 8.23 -7.00
CA ARG A 79 -6.12 7.89 -7.42
C ARG A 79 -5.39 7.03 -6.39
N VAL A 80 -5.73 7.19 -5.12
CA VAL A 80 -5.25 6.37 -4.02
C VAL A 80 -6.44 5.95 -3.16
N CYS A 81 -6.66 4.65 -3.07
CA CYS A 81 -7.65 4.05 -2.20
C CYS A 81 -6.97 3.14 -1.18
N VAL A 82 -7.50 3.12 0.04
CA VAL A 82 -7.14 2.17 1.10
C VAL A 82 -8.16 1.04 1.10
N LEU A 83 -7.67 -0.19 1.13
CA LEU A 83 -8.50 -1.39 1.15
C LEU A 83 -8.57 -1.91 2.59
N PHE A 84 -9.77 -2.15 3.09
CA PHE A 84 -10.01 -2.73 4.42
C PHE A 84 -10.69 -4.09 4.30
N ASP A 85 -10.17 -5.09 5.00
CA ASP A 85 -10.78 -6.41 5.06
C ASP A 85 -12.12 -6.41 5.82
N CYS A 86 -12.73 -7.60 5.94
CA CYS A 86 -13.98 -7.78 6.68
C CYS A 86 -13.87 -7.52 8.20
N TYR A 87 -12.65 -7.39 8.73
CA TYR A 87 -12.36 -7.04 10.12
C TYR A 87 -12.05 -5.54 10.29
N SER A 88 -12.22 -4.73 9.24
CA SER A 88 -11.93 -3.29 9.23
C SER A 88 -10.45 -2.95 9.42
N VAL A 89 -9.56 -3.88 9.09
CA VAL A 89 -8.10 -3.73 9.13
C VAL A 89 -7.58 -3.59 7.71
N ILE A 90 -6.50 -2.81 7.55
CA ILE A 90 -5.90 -2.57 6.25
C ILE A 90 -5.46 -3.88 5.56
N ALA A 91 -5.97 -4.11 4.36
CA ALA A 91 -5.65 -5.26 3.50
C ALA A 91 -4.69 -4.88 2.37
N GLY A 92 -4.60 -3.60 2.03
CA GLY A 92 -3.75 -3.12 0.95
C GLY A 92 -4.09 -1.71 0.49
N LEU A 93 -3.51 -1.36 -0.65
CA LEU A 93 -3.78 -0.13 -1.38
C LEU A 93 -4.24 -0.46 -2.78
N ARG A 94 -5.12 0.38 -3.30
CA ARG A 94 -5.48 0.41 -4.71
C ARG A 94 -5.04 1.73 -5.30
N ILE A 95 -4.23 1.65 -6.35
CA ILE A 95 -3.71 2.84 -7.05
C ILE A 95 -4.38 2.92 -8.41
N CYS A 96 -4.98 4.06 -8.70
CA CYS A 96 -5.79 4.26 -9.89
C CYS A 96 -5.27 5.41 -10.76
N PHE A 97 -5.34 5.21 -12.07
CA PHE A 97 -5.12 6.21 -13.09
C PHE A 97 -6.47 6.63 -13.68
N ILE A 98 -6.94 7.83 -13.33
CA ILE A 98 -8.18 8.40 -13.89
C ILE A 98 -8.01 8.54 -15.40
N LYS A 99 -8.88 7.86 -16.17
CA LYS A 99 -8.72 7.74 -17.63
C LYS A 99 -8.65 9.11 -18.32
N ALA A 100 -9.45 10.06 -17.84
CA ALA A 100 -9.48 11.43 -18.35
C ALA A 100 -8.18 12.21 -18.06
N ASP A 101 -7.58 12.04 -16.89
CA ASP A 101 -6.43 12.84 -16.46
C ASP A 101 -5.14 12.50 -17.22
N VAL A 102 -4.93 11.21 -17.51
CA VAL A 102 -3.66 10.76 -18.11
C VAL A 102 -3.46 11.40 -19.49
N GLY A 103 -4.53 11.47 -20.30
CA GLY A 103 -4.53 12.14 -21.59
C GLY A 103 -4.32 13.65 -21.46
N ILE A 104 -5.02 14.29 -20.53
CA ILE A 104 -4.92 15.75 -20.28
C ILE A 104 -3.49 16.13 -19.87
N ARG A 105 -2.86 15.36 -18.97
CA ARG A 105 -1.50 15.63 -18.49
C ARG A 105 -0.46 15.43 -19.58
N ALA A 106 -0.61 14.45 -20.46
CA ALA A 106 0.29 14.29 -21.61
C ALA A 106 0.13 15.44 -22.61
N ALA A 107 -1.12 15.81 -22.93
CA ALA A 107 -1.42 16.91 -23.83
C ALA A 107 -0.86 18.26 -23.31
N SER A 108 -0.93 18.52 -22.00
CA SER A 108 -0.35 19.73 -21.40
C SER A 108 1.17 19.83 -21.55
N ASN A 109 1.84 18.72 -21.87
CA ASN A 109 3.27 18.65 -22.13
C ASN A 109 3.61 18.48 -23.63
N ASN A 110 2.63 18.71 -24.53
CA ASN A 110 2.77 18.48 -25.97
C ASN A 110 3.14 17.03 -26.34
N LEU A 111 2.66 16.05 -25.56
CA LEU A 111 2.88 14.63 -25.78
C LEU A 111 1.57 13.91 -26.09
N SER A 112 1.62 12.90 -26.95
CA SER A 112 0.54 11.93 -27.11
C SER A 112 0.67 10.82 -26.06
N PHE A 113 -0.44 10.42 -25.43
CA PHE A 113 -0.51 9.22 -24.58
C PHE A 113 -1.28 8.10 -25.28
N PRO A 114 -0.61 7.20 -26.03
CA PRO A 114 -1.28 6.15 -26.80
C PRO A 114 -1.57 4.88 -25.98
N TYR A 115 -1.25 4.88 -24.68
CA TYR A 115 -1.26 3.64 -23.90
C TYR A 115 -2.67 3.34 -23.37
N ASN A 116 -3.19 2.15 -23.70
CA ASN A 116 -4.41 1.62 -23.10
C ASN A 116 -4.05 0.56 -22.04
N PHE A 117 -4.46 0.79 -20.80
CA PHE A 117 -4.23 -0.16 -19.72
C PHE A 117 -5.27 -1.29 -19.67
N ASP A 118 -6.38 -1.20 -20.41
CA ASP A 118 -7.40 -2.26 -20.46
C ASP A 118 -6.85 -3.59 -21.00
N GLU A 119 -5.76 -3.54 -21.79
CA GLU A 119 -5.12 -4.73 -22.37
C GLU A 119 -4.11 -5.40 -21.42
N LYS A 120 -3.96 -4.89 -20.20
CA LYS A 120 -2.93 -5.33 -19.27
C LYS A 120 -3.55 -6.08 -18.09
N PRO A 121 -3.15 -7.34 -17.85
CA PRO A 121 -3.80 -8.18 -16.84
C PRO A 121 -3.63 -7.65 -15.41
N GLN A 122 -2.61 -6.84 -15.14
CA GLN A 122 -2.39 -6.24 -13.83
C GLN A 122 -3.30 -5.03 -13.55
N PHE A 123 -4.08 -4.56 -14.53
CA PHE A 123 -5.00 -3.43 -14.36
C PHE A 123 -6.45 -3.89 -14.47
N VAL A 124 -7.28 -3.40 -13.56
CA VAL A 124 -8.73 -3.60 -13.56
C VAL A 124 -9.40 -2.23 -13.64
N SER A 125 -10.43 -2.12 -14.47
CA SER A 125 -11.22 -0.89 -14.55
C SER A 125 -12.21 -0.84 -13.39
N HIS A 126 -12.18 0.26 -12.64
CA HIS A 126 -13.17 0.59 -11.63
C HIS A 126 -13.75 1.97 -11.90
N ASP A 127 -14.98 2.18 -11.41
CA ASP A 127 -15.65 3.47 -11.46
C ASP A 127 -16.10 3.83 -10.04
N TYR A 128 -15.27 4.61 -9.38
CA TYR A 128 -15.57 5.18 -8.07
C TYR A 128 -15.78 6.68 -8.27
N TRP A 129 -16.76 7.28 -7.58
CA TRP A 129 -17.11 8.71 -7.73
C TRP A 129 -17.36 9.15 -9.17
N ASP A 130 -18.00 8.31 -9.98
CA ASP A 130 -18.27 8.57 -11.41
C ASP A 130 -17.00 8.97 -12.20
N SER A 131 -15.84 8.45 -11.77
CA SER A 131 -14.52 8.73 -12.31
C SER A 131 -13.86 7.42 -12.76
N PRO A 132 -14.14 6.96 -13.98
CA PRO A 132 -13.55 5.75 -14.53
C PRO A 132 -12.03 5.79 -14.46
N ALA A 133 -11.44 4.73 -13.91
CA ALA A 133 -10.01 4.64 -13.71
C ALA A 133 -9.49 3.22 -13.95
N TRP A 134 -8.23 3.15 -14.40
CA TRP A 134 -7.48 1.90 -14.42
C TRP A 134 -6.76 1.73 -13.10
N CYS A 135 -7.05 0.68 -12.36
CA CYS A 135 -6.50 0.46 -11.04
C CYS A 135 -5.65 -0.81 -10.98
N PHE A 136 -4.66 -0.82 -10.10
CA PHE A 136 -3.95 -2.02 -9.70
C PHE A 136 -3.83 -2.06 -8.18
N ASP A 137 -3.70 -3.27 -7.64
CA ASP A 137 -3.71 -3.51 -6.22
C ASP A 137 -2.30 -3.83 -5.70
N VAL A 138 -1.98 -3.26 -4.55
CA VAL A 138 -0.83 -3.60 -3.73
C VAL A 138 -1.38 -4.17 -2.43
N LEU A 139 -1.46 -5.49 -2.37
CA LEU A 139 -1.96 -6.20 -1.20
C LEU A 139 -0.87 -6.30 -0.14
N PHE A 140 -1.23 -6.08 1.11
CA PHE A 140 -0.32 -6.29 2.22
C PHE A 140 -0.40 -7.73 2.68
N ASP A 141 0.77 -8.35 2.81
CA ASP A 141 0.90 -9.63 3.46
C ASP A 141 0.59 -9.41 4.95
N CYS A 142 -0.38 -10.15 5.49
CA CYS A 142 -0.70 -10.06 6.90
C CYS A 142 0.34 -10.90 7.66
N PRO A 143 1.23 -10.30 8.46
CA PRO A 143 2.28 -11.06 9.15
C PRO A 143 1.77 -11.97 10.28
N GLU A 144 0.45 -12.03 10.52
CA GLU A 144 -0.15 -12.92 11.52
C GLU A 144 -0.51 -14.34 11.01
N THR A 145 -0.15 -14.70 9.77
CA THR A 145 -0.12 -16.11 9.32
C THR A 145 1.20 -16.81 9.61
#